data_AF-A0A953SQ93-F1
#
_entry.id   AF-A0A953SQ93-F1
#
_cell.length_a   1.000
_cell.length_b   1.000
_cell.length_c   1.000
_cell.angle_alpha   90.00
_cell.angle_beta   90.00
_cell.angle_gamma   90.00
#
_symmetry.space_group_name_H-M   'P 1'
#
loop_
_entity.id
_entity.type
_entity.pdbx_description
1 polymer ?
#
loop_
_entity_poly.entity_id
_entity_poly.type
_entity_poly.pdbx_seq_one_letter_code
_entity_poly.pdbx_strand_id
1 'polypeptide(L)'
;MKKILNIYKKNLQLILNGGIINYKLKAIRNYIMQKYSTEDVYLAAYLLNEGIPLAGTKLNSPKVTQFLFEVSDKLKEKADNFYSHHAKVEAQEFIASLRSIKTLIHEMKSDYKRQPKELNKCFQNKTRVTSMMK
;
A
#
# COMPACT_ATOMS: atom_id res chain seq x y z
N MET A 1 11.90 -31.82 -6.88
CA MET A 1 12.24 -30.70 -5.97
C MET A 1 13.72 -30.29 -5.95
N LYS A 2 14.70 -31.21 -6.00
CA LYS A 2 16.15 -30.86 -5.94
C LYS A 2 16.69 -30.00 -7.10
N LYS A 3 16.12 -30.11 -8.30
CA LYS A 3 16.53 -29.31 -9.48
C LYS A 3 16.22 -27.80 -9.32
N ILE A 4 15.09 -27.47 -8.70
CA ILE A 4 14.66 -26.08 -8.49
C ILE A 4 15.61 -25.39 -7.50
N LEU A 5 15.91 -26.03 -6.37
CA LEU A 5 16.87 -25.50 -5.38
C LEU A 5 18.26 -25.21 -5.97
N ASN A 6 18.71 -26.01 -6.93
CA ASN A 6 20.03 -25.85 -7.54
C ASN A 6 20.08 -24.65 -8.50
N ILE A 7 18.96 -24.36 -9.18
CA ILE A 7 18.79 -23.15 -10.00
C ILE A 7 18.82 -21.90 -9.10
N TYR A 8 18.17 -21.94 -7.93
CA TYR A 8 18.21 -20.84 -6.96
C TYR A 8 19.62 -20.57 -6.43
N LYS A 9 20.40 -21.60 -6.07
CA LYS A 9 21.77 -21.41 -5.58
C LYS A 9 22.71 -20.82 -6.64
N LYS A 10 22.62 -21.30 -7.88
CA LYS A 10 23.45 -20.81 -9.00
C LYS A 10 23.13 -19.34 -9.35
N ASN A 11 21.85 -18.98 -9.29
CA ASN A 11 21.42 -17.59 -9.50
C ASN A 11 21.85 -16.69 -8.34
N LEU A 12 21.82 -17.16 -7.08
CA LEU A 12 22.29 -16.40 -5.92
C LEU A 12 23.79 -16.07 -6.01
N GLN A 13 24.63 -17.00 -6.50
CA GLN A 13 26.06 -16.77 -6.71
C GLN A 13 26.36 -15.78 -7.86
N LEU A 14 25.54 -15.78 -8.92
CA LEU A 14 25.64 -14.78 -9.99
C LEU A 14 25.18 -13.38 -9.53
N ILE A 15 24.26 -13.30 -8.56
CA ILE A 15 23.71 -12.05 -8.00
C ILE A 15 24.72 -11.36 -7.06
N LEU A 16 25.56 -12.11 -6.34
CA LEU A 16 26.55 -11.53 -5.41
C LEU A 16 27.74 -10.86 -6.12
N ASN A 17 28.00 -11.19 -7.38
CA ASN A 17 29.21 -10.78 -8.10
C ASN A 17 29.04 -9.60 -9.07
N GLY A 18 27.84 -9.03 -9.25
CA GLY A 18 27.60 -8.02 -10.29
C GLY A 18 26.81 -6.81 -9.78
N GLY A 19 27.48 -5.66 -9.63
CA GLY A 19 26.97 -4.39 -9.07
C GLY A 19 25.82 -3.68 -9.81
N ILE A 20 25.01 -4.38 -10.61
CA ILE A 20 23.83 -3.84 -11.31
C ILE A 20 22.56 -4.31 -10.57
N ILE A 21 22.51 -4.05 -9.27
CA ILE A 21 21.64 -4.80 -8.35
C ILE A 21 20.33 -4.04 -8.04
N ASN A 22 20.31 -2.72 -8.09
CA ASN A 22 19.26 -1.96 -7.39
C ASN A 22 17.87 -2.01 -8.05
N TYR A 23 17.75 -1.83 -9.36
CA TYR A 23 16.43 -1.76 -10.02
C TYR A 23 15.80 -3.15 -10.20
N LYS A 24 16.62 -4.17 -10.49
CA LYS A 24 16.15 -5.54 -10.73
C LYS A 24 15.77 -6.24 -9.42
N LEU A 25 16.52 -6.01 -8.34
CA LEU A 25 16.10 -6.45 -7.00
C LEU A 25 14.84 -5.73 -6.52
N LYS A 26 14.65 -4.44 -6.82
CA LYS A 26 13.42 -3.72 -6.46
C LYS A 26 12.20 -4.28 -7.20
N ALA A 27 12.33 -4.60 -8.47
CA ALA A 27 11.26 -5.21 -9.26
C ALA A 27 10.93 -6.63 -8.78
N ILE A 28 11.95 -7.46 -8.50
CA ILE A 28 11.78 -8.81 -7.97
C ILE A 28 11.19 -8.76 -6.55
N ARG A 29 11.68 -7.85 -5.69
CA ARG A 29 11.13 -7.60 -4.36
C ARG A 29 9.67 -7.16 -4.45
N ASN A 30 9.31 -6.25 -5.36
CA ASN A 30 7.93 -5.83 -5.57
C ASN A 30 7.04 -6.96 -6.12
N TYR A 31 7.59 -7.84 -6.96
CA TYR A 31 6.87 -9.02 -7.47
C TYR A 31 6.64 -10.07 -6.37
N ILE A 32 7.60 -10.24 -5.46
CA ILE A 32 7.51 -11.14 -4.31
C ILE A 32 6.61 -10.55 -3.21
N MET A 33 6.64 -9.23 -3.03
CA MET A 33 5.82 -8.48 -2.05
C MET A 33 4.48 -8.10 -2.67
N GLN A 34 3.69 -9.10 -3.06
CA GLN A 34 2.29 -8.86 -3.36
C GLN A 34 1.66 -8.20 -2.11
N LYS A 35 0.98 -7.08 -2.32
CA LYS A 35 0.28 -6.36 -1.26
C LYS A 35 -1.21 -6.63 -1.41
N TYR A 36 -1.84 -7.06 -0.33
CA TYR A 36 -3.28 -7.12 -0.26
C TYR A 36 -3.77 -5.69 -0.01
N SER A 37 -4.74 -5.24 -0.80
CA SER A 37 -5.30 -3.90 -0.65
C SER A 37 -6.77 -3.98 -0.31
N THR A 38 -7.21 -3.20 0.69
CA THR A 38 -8.62 -3.03 1.01
C THR A 38 -8.94 -1.57 1.33
N GLU A 39 -10.16 -1.15 1.03
CA GLU A 39 -10.72 0.15 1.44
C GLU A 39 -11.69 -0.01 2.63
N ASP A 40 -11.99 -1.26 3.01
CA ASP A 40 -12.89 -1.58 4.11
C ASP A 40 -12.18 -1.35 5.45
N VAL A 41 -12.68 -0.36 6.17
CA VAL A 41 -12.18 0.08 7.48
C VAL A 41 -12.30 -1.03 8.52
N TYR A 42 -13.37 -1.82 8.48
CA TYR A 42 -13.62 -2.88 9.45
C TYR A 42 -12.73 -4.09 9.18
N LEU A 43 -12.56 -4.48 7.91
CA LEU A 43 -11.61 -5.51 7.56
C LEU A 43 -10.17 -5.08 7.93
N ALA A 44 -9.79 -3.83 7.66
CA ALA A 44 -8.46 -3.34 8.01
C ALA A 44 -8.22 -3.37 9.52
N ALA A 45 -9.20 -2.95 10.33
CA ALA A 45 -9.13 -3.03 11.78
C ALA A 45 -9.06 -4.48 12.28
N TYR A 46 -9.84 -5.38 11.65
CA TYR A 46 -9.82 -6.81 11.96
C TYR A 46 -8.46 -7.45 11.68
N LEU A 47 -7.88 -7.21 10.49
CA LEU A 47 -6.57 -7.73 10.13
C LEU A 47 -5.47 -7.20 11.05
N LEU A 48 -5.52 -5.92 11.43
CA LEU A 48 -4.60 -5.34 12.40
C LEU A 48 -4.70 -6.05 13.76
N ASN A 49 -5.94 -6.32 14.21
CA ASN A 49 -6.22 -7.03 15.45
C ASN A 49 -5.65 -8.46 15.46
N GLU A 50 -5.70 -9.13 14.31
CA GLU A 50 -5.17 -10.49 14.10
C GLU A 50 -3.63 -10.53 13.95
N GLY A 51 -2.97 -9.40 14.19
CA GLY A 51 -1.53 -9.23 14.11
C GLY A 51 -0.99 -9.22 12.68
N ILE A 52 -1.82 -8.95 11.68
CA ILE A 52 -1.38 -8.82 10.30
C ILE A 52 -0.78 -7.42 10.09
N PRO A 53 0.51 -7.31 9.72
CA PRO A 53 1.18 -6.02 9.65
C PRO A 53 0.66 -5.18 8.50
N LEU A 54 0.34 -3.92 8.81
CA LEU A 54 0.00 -2.90 7.81
C LEU A 54 1.27 -2.46 7.09
N ALA A 55 1.39 -2.79 5.80
CA ALA A 55 2.50 -2.44 4.93
C ALA A 55 2.45 -0.98 4.41
N GLY A 56 1.36 -0.27 4.66
CA GLY A 56 1.21 1.16 4.38
C GLY A 56 -0.23 1.56 4.05
N THR A 57 -0.40 2.84 3.74
CA THR A 57 -1.67 3.44 3.32
C THR A 57 -1.48 4.26 2.06
N LYS A 58 -2.54 4.39 1.26
CA LYS A 58 -2.59 5.27 0.10
C LYS A 58 -3.93 5.99 0.05
N LEU A 59 -3.92 7.25 -0.34
CA LEU A 59 -5.16 7.94 -0.71
C LEU A 59 -5.45 7.65 -2.18
N ASN A 60 -6.56 6.95 -2.44
CA ASN A 60 -7.03 6.74 -3.80
C ASN A 60 -7.85 7.97 -4.27
N SER A 61 -8.55 8.61 -3.33
CA SER A 61 -9.24 9.88 -3.52
C SER A 61 -9.27 10.67 -2.21
N PRO A 62 -9.70 11.95 -2.19
CA PRO A 62 -9.79 12.73 -0.95
C PRO A 62 -10.68 12.10 0.14
N LYS A 63 -11.55 11.16 -0.25
CA LYS A 63 -12.49 10.49 0.65
C LYS A 63 -12.10 9.05 0.96
N VAL A 64 -11.28 8.43 0.12
CA VAL A 64 -11.02 6.98 0.14
C VAL A 64 -9.56 6.71 0.46
N THR A 65 -9.36 6.05 1.60
CA THR A 65 -8.06 5.54 2.04
C THR A 65 -7.99 4.05 1.77
N GLN A 66 -6.97 3.65 1.03
CA GLN A 66 -6.63 2.26 0.74
C GLN A 66 -5.56 1.79 1.72
N PHE A 67 -5.82 0.69 2.42
CA PHE A 67 -4.92 0.02 3.35
C PHE A 67 -4.18 -1.09 2.62
N LEU A 68 -2.87 -1.15 2.81
CA LEU A 68 -2.00 -2.14 2.19
C LEU A 68 -1.44 -3.06 3.25
N PHE A 69 -1.63 -4.35 3.10
CA PHE A 69 -1.13 -5.39 4.00
C PHE A 69 -0.16 -6.30 3.23
N GLU A 70 0.77 -6.92 3.95
CA GLU A 70 1.63 -7.94 3.36
C GLU A 70 0.82 -9.22 3.08
N VAL A 71 0.88 -9.72 1.84
CA VAL A 71 0.20 -10.97 1.50
C VAL A 71 0.83 -12.12 2.27
N SER A 72 -0.02 -12.87 2.95
CA SER A 72 0.31 -14.14 3.60
C SER A 72 -0.88 -15.07 3.53
N ASP A 73 -0.66 -16.38 3.65
CA ASP A 73 -1.74 -17.36 3.69
C ASP A 73 -2.68 -17.08 4.87
N LYS A 74 -2.12 -16.65 6.01
CA LYS A 74 -2.88 -16.22 7.20
C LYS A 74 -3.79 -15.03 6.89
N LEU A 75 -3.32 -14.03 6.15
CA LEU A 75 -4.15 -12.89 5.77
C LEU A 75 -5.37 -13.36 4.98
N LYS A 76 -5.16 -14.24 3.99
CA LYS A 76 -6.24 -14.72 3.13
C LYS A 76 -7.28 -15.48 3.95
N GLU A 77 -6.84 -16.40 4.79
CA GLU A 77 -7.73 -17.14 5.71
C GLU A 77 -8.55 -16.19 6.59
N LYS A 78 -7.91 -15.17 7.16
CA LYS A 78 -8.58 -14.20 8.03
C LYS A 78 -9.58 -13.34 7.25
N ALA A 79 -9.22 -12.88 6.05
CA ALA A 79 -10.14 -12.14 5.19
C ALA A 79 -11.37 -12.99 4.81
N ASP A 80 -11.16 -14.26 4.45
CA ASP A 80 -12.24 -15.19 4.12
C ASP A 80 -13.15 -15.43 5.34
N ASN A 81 -12.58 -15.63 6.53
CA ASN A 81 -13.33 -15.76 7.79
C ASN A 81 -14.16 -14.51 8.12
N PHE A 82 -13.62 -13.32 7.86
CA PHE A 82 -14.31 -12.06 8.07
C PHE A 82 -15.55 -11.93 7.17
N TYR A 83 -15.38 -12.15 5.86
CA TYR A 83 -16.48 -12.06 4.91
C TYR A 83 -17.50 -13.20 5.03
N SER A 84 -17.09 -14.34 5.60
CA SER A 84 -17.99 -15.46 5.91
C SER A 84 -18.71 -15.29 7.26
N HIS A 85 -18.56 -14.15 7.93
CA HIS A 85 -19.14 -13.87 9.27
C HIS A 85 -18.73 -14.88 10.36
N HIS A 86 -17.59 -15.54 10.20
CA HIS A 86 -17.04 -16.50 11.17
C HIS A 86 -15.89 -15.90 12.01
N ALA A 87 -15.42 -14.70 11.67
CA ALA A 87 -14.41 -14.00 12.44
C ALA A 87 -14.86 -13.74 13.89
N LYS A 88 -14.01 -14.12 14.83
CA LYS A 88 -14.15 -13.81 16.25
C LYS A 88 -13.03 -12.86 16.65
N VAL A 89 -13.35 -11.85 17.44
CA VAL A 89 -12.39 -10.87 17.94
C VAL A 89 -12.59 -10.66 19.42
N GLU A 90 -11.49 -10.35 20.11
CA GLU A 90 -11.58 -9.69 21.41
C GLU A 90 -12.08 -8.25 21.17
N ALA A 91 -13.09 -7.83 21.93
CA ALA A 91 -13.82 -6.61 21.66
C ALA A 91 -12.98 -5.36 21.94
N GLN A 92 -12.19 -5.36 23.02
CA GLN A 92 -11.36 -4.22 23.41
C GLN A 92 -10.22 -3.98 22.40
N GLU A 93 -9.53 -5.04 21.99
CA GLU A 93 -8.45 -5.02 21.01
C GLU A 93 -8.96 -4.60 19.62
N PHE A 94 -10.15 -5.09 19.23
CA PHE A 94 -10.77 -4.66 17.99
C PHE A 94 -11.14 -3.17 18.00
N ILE A 95 -11.72 -2.68 19.10
CA ILE A 95 -12.04 -1.25 19.26
C ILE A 95 -10.77 -0.40 19.21
N ALA A 96 -9.68 -0.85 19.86
CA ALA A 96 -8.38 -0.18 19.81
C ALA A 96 -7.85 -0.11 18.37
N SER A 97 -7.86 -1.24 17.67
CA SER A 97 -7.45 -1.34 16.25
C SER A 97 -8.28 -0.44 15.34
N LEU A 98 -9.59 -0.40 15.53
CA LEU A 98 -10.50 0.47 14.78
C LEU A 98 -10.23 1.95 15.03
N ARG A 99 -9.93 2.34 16.26
CA ARG A 99 -9.55 3.71 16.61
C ARG A 99 -8.25 4.09 15.90
N SER A 100 -7.24 3.22 15.93
CA SER A 100 -5.97 3.43 15.23
C SER A 100 -6.15 3.63 13.73
N ILE A 101 -6.96 2.80 13.08
CA ILE A 101 -7.28 2.96 11.64
C ILE A 101 -7.97 4.30 11.37
N LYS A 102 -8.92 4.72 12.21
CA LYS A 102 -9.60 6.02 12.04
C LYS A 102 -8.66 7.21 12.19
N THR A 103 -7.73 7.14 13.15
CA THR A 103 -6.68 8.16 13.32
C THR A 103 -5.83 8.27 12.06
N LEU A 104 -5.38 7.13 11.51
CA LEU A 104 -4.61 7.09 10.26
C LEU A 104 -5.37 7.72 9.07
N ILE A 105 -6.67 7.46 8.94
CA ILE A 105 -7.49 8.10 7.90
C ILE A 105 -7.53 9.62 8.07
N HIS A 106 -7.66 10.09 9.31
CA HIS A 106 -7.72 11.52 9.59
C HIS A 106 -6.39 12.21 9.28
N GLU A 107 -5.28 11.63 9.72
CA GLU A 107 -3.92 12.11 9.42
C GLU A 107 -3.71 12.22 7.91
N MET A 108 -4.05 11.17 7.16
CA MET A 108 -3.91 11.17 5.70
C MET A 108 -4.75 12.26 5.03
N LYS A 109 -5.99 12.46 5.48
CA LYS A 109 -6.84 13.55 4.96
C LYS A 109 -6.31 14.93 5.32
N SER A 110 -5.69 15.08 6.49
CA SER A 110 -5.09 16.34 6.91
C SER A 110 -3.87 16.68 6.04
N ASP A 111 -3.06 15.68 5.68
CA ASP A 111 -1.91 15.85 4.81
C ASP A 111 -2.32 16.17 3.38
N TYR A 112 -3.38 15.54 2.87
CA TYR A 112 -3.94 15.86 1.56
C TYR A 112 -4.37 17.33 1.45
N LYS A 113 -5.01 17.88 2.50
CA LYS A 113 -5.45 19.29 2.51
C LYS A 113 -4.28 20.28 2.52
N ARG A 114 -3.12 19.87 3.02
CA ARG A 114 -1.91 20.72 3.12
C ARG A 114 -1.09 20.73 1.83
N GLN A 115 -1.32 19.80 0.89
CA GLN A 115 -0.64 19.85 -0.39
C GLN A 115 -1.07 21.12 -1.14
N PRO A 116 -0.12 21.96 -1.57
CA PRO A 116 -0.47 23.18 -2.26
C PRO A 116 -1.11 22.82 -3.59
N LYS A 117 -2.19 23.52 -3.97
CA LYS A 117 -2.88 23.37 -5.27
C LYS A 117 -2.03 23.91 -6.45
N GLU A 118 -0.72 23.74 -6.36
CA GLU A 118 0.31 24.17 -7.30
C GLU A 118 0.33 23.23 -8.52
N LEU A 119 -0.74 23.20 -9.31
CA LEU A 119 -0.63 22.63 -10.66
C LEU A 119 -1.53 23.26 -11.71
N ASN A 120 -2.05 24.48 -11.47
CA ASN A 120 -2.87 25.20 -12.46
C ASN A 120 -2.44 26.65 -12.74
N LYS A 121 -1.28 27.11 -12.24
CA LYS A 121 -0.79 28.47 -12.53
C LYS A 121 0.24 28.56 -13.66
N CYS A 122 0.82 27.44 -14.11
CA CYS A 122 1.85 27.47 -15.17
C CYS A 122 1.28 27.46 -16.60
N PHE A 123 0.02 27.05 -16.80
CA PHE A 123 -0.59 26.93 -18.14
C PHE A 123 -1.40 28.15 -18.61
N GLN A 124 -1.71 29.12 -17.75
CA GLN A 124 -2.56 30.26 -18.14
C GLN A 124 -1.79 31.50 -18.65
N ASN A 125 -0.46 31.50 -18.62
CA ASN A 125 0.34 32.63 -19.10
C ASN A 125 0.76 32.54 -20.58
N LYS A 126 0.39 31.47 -21.31
CA LYS A 126 0.80 31.30 -22.72
C LYS A 126 -0.16 31.91 -23.75
N THR A 127 -1.28 32.49 -23.33
CA THR A 127 -2.32 33.01 -24.25
C THR A 127 -2.35 34.55 -24.35
N ARG A 128 -1.42 35.29 -23.73
CA ARG A 128 -1.44 36.77 -23.72
C ARG A 128 -0.41 37.48 -24.60
N VAL A 129 0.37 36.77 -25.42
CA VAL A 129 1.44 37.42 -26.22
C VAL A 129 1.09 37.62 -27.70
N THR A 130 -0.05 37.12 -28.20
CA THR A 130 -0.41 37.26 -29.62
C THR A 130 -1.39 38.40 -29.95
N SER A 131 -1.77 39.28 -29.02
CA SER A 131 -2.71 40.39 -29.29
C SER A 131 -2.10 41.80 -29.27
N MET A 132 -0.77 41.96 -29.35
CA MET A 132 -0.12 43.29 -29.43
C MET A 132 0.67 43.54 -30.72
N MET A 133 0.34 42.83 -31.80
CA MET A 133 0.75 43.21 -33.15
C MET A 133 -0.49 43.46 -34.01
N LYS A 134 -1.07 44.65 -33.86
CA LYS A 134 -1.91 45.32 -34.87
C LYS A 134 -1.53 46.78 -34.88
#